data_AF-A0A0N4T741-F1
#
_entry.id   AF-A0A0N4T741-F1
#
_cell.length_a   1.000
_cell.length_b   1.000
_cell.length_c   1.000
_cell.angle_alpha   90.00
_cell.angle_beta   90.00
_cell.angle_gamma   90.00
#
_symmetry.space_group_name_H-M   'P 1'
#
loop_
_entity.id
_entity.type
_entity.pdbx_description
1 polymer ?
#
loop_
_entity_poly.entity_id
_entity_poly.type
_entity_poly.pdbx_seq_one_letter_code
_entity_poly.pdbx_strand_id
1 'polypeptide(L)'
;MHNIKLYDAAYCHSSPKPCIAHQIHQALQKTSIESEPHIANQSEISIGNGQLANEQVAETIKNENGINFVLPDGETYRSLLMEARANLQLLCNQAKNDLLNQQEMPEHAAGTLRTAIGKAGLLLDRKMAKFEDLLKNHLDQNSDVGQVNLSDLSGYWALISIELKELEANFREINFLRENHWALSEPESRSVR
;
A
#
# COMPACT_ATOMS: atom_id res chain seq x y z
N MET A 1 7.51 47.61 -13.70
CA MET A 1 7.44 46.29 -14.36
C MET A 1 7.08 45.26 -13.31
N HIS A 2 5.78 45.04 -13.09
CA HIS A 2 5.28 44.01 -12.17
C HIS A 2 5.04 42.74 -12.97
N ASN A 3 5.83 41.70 -12.72
CA ASN A 3 5.65 40.40 -13.33
C ASN A 3 4.88 39.52 -12.35
N ILE A 4 3.54 39.57 -12.46
CA ILE A 4 2.64 38.64 -11.77
C ILE A 4 2.87 37.29 -12.45
N LYS A 5 3.68 36.42 -11.84
CA LYS A 5 3.69 35.01 -12.20
C LYS A 5 2.35 34.44 -11.72
N LEU A 6 1.48 34.19 -12.70
CA LEU A 6 0.34 33.30 -12.61
C LEU A 6 0.83 31.96 -12.06
N TYR A 7 0.68 31.73 -10.76
CA TYR A 7 0.83 30.41 -10.19
C TYR A 7 -0.43 29.62 -10.51
N ASP A 8 -0.17 28.53 -11.23
CA ASP A 8 -1.09 27.57 -11.77
C ASP A 8 -2.08 27.07 -10.71
N ALA A 9 -3.37 27.09 -11.06
CA ALA A 9 -4.50 26.70 -10.24
C ALA A 9 -4.62 25.17 -10.03
N ALA A 10 -3.52 24.42 -10.18
CA ALA A 10 -3.49 22.97 -10.19
C ALA A 10 -3.30 22.31 -8.80
N TYR A 11 -3.13 23.10 -7.74
CA TYR A 11 -2.97 22.58 -6.36
C TYR A 11 -4.17 22.82 -5.46
N CYS A 12 -5.24 23.42 -5.97
CA CYS A 12 -6.49 23.59 -5.24
C CYS A 12 -7.39 22.37 -5.44
N HIS A 13 -7.67 21.68 -4.34
CA HIS A 13 -8.64 20.59 -4.19
C HIS A 13 -8.21 19.22 -4.71
N SER A 14 -7.60 18.46 -3.82
CA SER A 14 -7.96 17.05 -3.72
C SER A 14 -8.18 16.75 -2.24
N SER A 15 -9.42 16.45 -1.86
CA SER A 15 -9.76 15.80 -0.58
C SER A 15 -8.74 14.70 -0.27
N PRO A 16 -8.44 14.40 1.01
CA PRO A 16 -7.48 13.37 1.37
C PRO A 16 -7.84 12.07 0.63
N LYS A 17 -6.99 11.68 -0.32
CA LYS A 17 -7.12 10.41 -1.02
C LYS A 17 -7.09 9.30 0.05
N PRO A 18 -7.94 8.27 -0.08
CA PRO A 18 -7.99 7.20 0.92
C PRO A 18 -6.58 6.66 1.15
N CYS A 19 -6.19 6.54 2.42
CA CYS A 19 -4.83 6.15 2.75
C CYS A 19 -4.53 4.72 2.29
N ILE A 20 -3.25 4.42 2.06
CA ILE A 20 -2.75 3.12 1.59
C ILE A 20 -3.31 1.99 2.46
N ALA A 21 -3.31 2.17 3.79
CA ALA A 21 -3.91 1.22 4.72
C ALA A 21 -5.43 1.08 4.55
N HIS A 22 -6.16 2.14 4.21
CA HIS A 22 -7.60 2.11 4.01
C HIS A 22 -7.98 1.40 2.71
N GLN A 23 -7.25 1.62 1.61
CA GLN A 23 -7.52 0.93 0.34
C GLN A 23 -7.18 -0.56 0.45
N ILE A 24 -6.06 -0.91 1.10
CA ILE A 24 -5.68 -2.31 1.35
C ILE A 24 -6.68 -2.98 2.30
N HIS A 25 -7.07 -2.32 3.39
CA HIS A 25 -8.06 -2.85 4.32
C HIS A 25 -9.43 -3.01 3.67
N GLN A 26 -9.86 -2.05 2.84
CA GLN A 26 -11.12 -2.11 2.12
C GLN A 26 -11.10 -3.21 1.05
N ALA A 27 -9.99 -3.42 0.35
CA ALA A 27 -9.83 -4.52 -0.60
C ALA A 27 -9.94 -5.88 0.11
N LEU A 28 -9.30 -6.04 1.27
CA LEU A 28 -9.37 -7.25 2.09
C LEU A 28 -10.73 -7.45 2.79
N GLN A 29 -11.50 -6.38 3.03
CA GLN A 29 -12.87 -6.49 3.56
C GLN A 29 -13.90 -6.79 2.48
N LYS A 30 -13.72 -6.26 1.26
CA LYS A 30 -14.65 -6.50 0.15
C LYS A 30 -14.68 -7.96 -0.30
N THR A 31 -13.63 -8.72 -0.06
CA THR A 31 -13.61 -10.19 -0.27
C THR A 31 -14.43 -10.96 0.78
N SER A 32 -14.99 -10.29 1.79
CA SER A 32 -15.68 -10.92 2.92
C SER A 32 -17.22 -10.85 2.86
N ILE A 33 -17.86 -10.34 1.80
CA ILE A 33 -19.32 -10.19 1.80
C ILE A 33 -19.93 -10.35 0.40
N GLU A 34 -20.22 -11.59 0.02
CA GLU A 34 -21.45 -11.90 -0.71
C GLU A 34 -21.96 -13.28 -0.27
N SER A 35 -22.57 -13.32 0.91
CA SER A 35 -23.43 -14.42 1.32
C SER A 35 -24.86 -14.06 0.95
N GLU A 36 -25.30 -14.50 -0.23
CA GLU A 36 -26.73 -14.57 -0.57
C GLU A 36 -27.42 -15.69 0.25
N PRO A 37 -28.68 -15.51 0.65
CA PRO A 37 -29.38 -16.44 1.53
C PRO A 37 -29.79 -17.73 0.79
N HIS A 38 -29.55 -18.85 1.46
CA HIS A 38 -29.96 -20.19 1.04
C HIS A 38 -31.48 -20.32 0.87
N ILE A 39 -31.93 -20.77 -0.31
CA ILE A 39 -33.21 -21.46 -0.49
C ILE A 39 -32.94 -22.84 -1.12
N ALA A 40 -33.14 -23.87 -0.29
CA ALA A 40 -33.60 -25.24 -0.53
C ALA A 40 -33.18 -26.05 -1.79
N ASN A 41 -32.60 -27.22 -1.49
CA ASN A 41 -32.58 -28.50 -2.23
C ASN A 41 -33.56 -28.66 -3.41
N GLN A 42 -33.04 -29.15 -4.53
CA GLN A 42 -33.52 -30.37 -5.20
C GLN A 42 -32.51 -30.88 -6.25
N SER A 43 -32.34 -32.20 -6.25
CA SER A 43 -31.41 -33.00 -7.04
C SER A 43 -31.69 -32.93 -8.55
N GLU A 44 -30.66 -32.83 -9.39
CA GLU A 44 -30.59 -33.63 -10.63
C GLU A 44 -29.16 -33.69 -11.18
N ILE A 45 -28.74 -34.90 -11.53
CA ILE A 45 -27.42 -35.22 -12.08
C ILE A 45 -27.43 -34.88 -13.57
N SER A 46 -26.42 -34.17 -14.08
CA SER A 46 -26.13 -34.15 -15.52
C SER A 46 -24.62 -34.13 -15.77
N ILE A 47 -24.14 -35.21 -16.38
CA ILE A 47 -22.77 -35.34 -16.91
C ILE A 47 -22.73 -34.58 -18.24
N GLY A 48 -21.82 -33.60 -18.36
CA GLY A 48 -21.60 -32.87 -19.61
C GLY A 48 -20.21 -32.25 -19.65
N ASN A 49 -19.40 -32.75 -20.58
CA ASN A 49 -18.04 -32.34 -20.90
C ASN A 49 -17.85 -30.82 -21.10
N GLY A 50 -16.70 -30.28 -20.69
CA GLY A 50 -16.14 -29.09 -21.34
C GLY A 50 -15.34 -28.14 -20.45
N GLN A 51 -14.03 -28.12 -20.72
CA GLN A 51 -13.14 -26.94 -20.73
C GLN A 51 -12.49 -26.45 -19.43
N LEU A 52 -11.14 -26.53 -19.44
CA LEU A 52 -10.20 -25.82 -18.58
C LEU A 52 -10.58 -24.34 -18.43
N ALA A 53 -10.73 -23.90 -17.20
CA ALA A 53 -10.45 -22.54 -16.79
C ALA A 53 -9.38 -22.62 -15.70
N ASN A 54 -8.31 -21.85 -15.86
CA ASN A 54 -7.23 -21.73 -14.88
C ASN A 54 -7.80 -21.02 -13.64
N GLU A 55 -8.32 -21.80 -12.70
CA GLU A 55 -8.85 -21.29 -11.44
C GLU A 55 -7.67 -21.09 -10.48
N GLN A 56 -7.14 -19.86 -10.44
CA GLN A 56 -6.29 -19.41 -9.34
C GLN A 56 -7.16 -19.33 -8.08
N VAL A 57 -7.36 -20.49 -7.44
CA VAL A 57 -8.21 -20.63 -6.26
C VAL A 57 -7.54 -19.95 -5.08
N ALA A 58 -8.21 -18.96 -4.50
CA ALA A 58 -7.83 -18.37 -3.24
C ALA A 58 -7.82 -19.45 -2.13
N GLU A 59 -6.72 -19.56 -1.38
CA GLU A 59 -6.61 -20.53 -0.30
C GLU A 59 -7.48 -20.11 0.89
N THR A 60 -8.45 -20.96 1.23
CA THR A 60 -9.31 -20.82 2.41
C THR A 60 -8.62 -21.45 3.61
N ILE A 61 -8.17 -20.63 4.58
CA ILE A 61 -7.64 -21.14 5.85
C ILE A 61 -8.77 -21.13 6.88
N LYS A 62 -9.15 -22.32 7.36
CA LYS A 62 -10.10 -22.48 8.47
C LYS A 62 -9.34 -22.35 9.80
N ASN A 63 -9.64 -21.33 10.59
CA ASN A 63 -9.15 -21.25 11.97
C ASN A 63 -10.14 -21.91 12.95
N GLU A 64 -9.65 -22.27 14.15
CA GLU A 64 -10.41 -22.89 15.24
C GLU A 64 -11.58 -22.05 15.78
N ASN A 65 -11.69 -20.80 15.31
CA ASN A 65 -12.74 -19.83 15.64
C ASN A 65 -13.83 -19.72 14.55
N GLY A 66 -13.76 -20.52 13.47
CA GLY A 66 -14.75 -20.49 12.39
C GLY A 66 -14.71 -19.24 11.51
N ILE A 67 -13.69 -18.39 11.64
CA ILE A 67 -13.46 -17.26 10.73
C ILE A 67 -12.76 -17.82 9.49
N ASN A 68 -13.44 -17.74 8.35
CA ASN A 68 -12.89 -18.11 7.07
C ASN A 68 -12.04 -16.93 6.56
N PHE A 69 -10.71 -17.07 6.56
CA PHE A 69 -9.83 -16.06 5.96
C PHE A 69 -9.43 -16.55 4.57
N VAL A 70 -9.80 -15.79 3.56
CA VAL A 70 -9.43 -16.04 2.17
C VAL A 70 -8.13 -15.29 1.88
N LEU A 71 -7.05 -16.04 1.63
CA LEU A 71 -5.79 -15.43 1.22
C LEU A 71 -5.95 -14.82 -0.19
N PRO A 72 -5.46 -13.59 -0.42
CA PRO A 72 -5.38 -13.04 -1.77
C PRO A 72 -4.61 -13.98 -2.69
N ASP A 73 -5.07 -14.12 -3.94
CA ASP A 73 -4.33 -14.83 -4.97
C ASP A 73 -3.09 -14.02 -5.44
N GLY A 74 -2.23 -14.66 -6.23
CA GLY A 74 -1.01 -14.04 -6.73
C GLY A 74 -1.24 -12.80 -7.60
N GLU A 75 -2.33 -12.75 -8.38
CA GLU A 75 -2.65 -11.60 -9.22
C GLU A 75 -3.15 -10.40 -8.40
N THR A 76 -3.89 -10.67 -7.34
CA THR A 76 -4.31 -9.68 -6.35
C THR A 76 -3.09 -9.07 -5.66
N TYR A 77 -2.13 -9.90 -5.22
CA TYR A 77 -0.87 -9.39 -4.66
C TYR A 77 -0.05 -8.58 -5.66
N ARG A 78 -0.01 -8.96 -6.93
CA ARG A 78 0.63 -8.17 -8.00
C ARG A 78 0.01 -6.78 -8.11
N SER A 79 -1.31 -6.71 -8.14
CA SER A 79 -2.05 -5.44 -8.20
C SER A 79 -1.78 -4.56 -6.97
N LEU A 80 -1.85 -5.15 -5.77
CA LEU A 80 -1.55 -4.47 -4.51
C LEU A 80 -0.11 -3.92 -4.46
N LEU A 81 0.87 -4.71 -4.93
CA LEU A 81 2.26 -4.28 -5.01
C LEU A 81 2.43 -3.09 -5.96
N MET A 82 1.83 -3.15 -7.15
CA MET A 82 1.91 -2.06 -8.14
C MET A 82 1.34 -0.76 -7.60
N GLU A 83 0.15 -0.82 -6.98
CA GLU A 83 -0.49 0.35 -6.36
C GLU A 83 0.35 0.92 -5.22
N ALA A 84 0.80 0.08 -4.29
CA ALA A 84 1.63 0.52 -3.17
C ALA A 84 2.95 1.16 -3.64
N ARG A 85 3.59 0.58 -4.66
CA ARG A 85 4.83 1.09 -5.25
C ARG A 85 4.62 2.46 -5.88
N ALA A 86 3.59 2.61 -6.72
CA ALA A 86 3.29 3.87 -7.39
C ALA A 86 3.01 4.99 -6.38
N ASN A 87 2.20 4.70 -5.36
CA ASN A 87 1.88 5.65 -4.31
C ASN A 87 3.13 6.06 -3.52
N LEU A 88 3.96 5.10 -3.12
CA LEU A 88 5.18 5.39 -2.36
C LEU A 88 6.20 6.19 -3.18
N GLN A 89 6.36 5.87 -4.48
CA GLN A 89 7.19 6.64 -5.40
C GLN A 89 6.71 8.08 -5.54
N LEU A 90 5.39 8.29 -5.64
CA LEU A 90 4.81 9.63 -5.70
C LEU A 90 5.16 10.45 -4.44
N LEU A 91 4.95 9.88 -3.25
CA LEU A 91 5.29 10.53 -1.97
C LEU A 91 6.79 10.84 -1.86
N CYS A 92 7.65 9.90 -2.26
CA CYS A 92 9.10 10.12 -2.30
C CYS A 92 9.48 11.27 -3.23
N ASN A 93 8.90 11.32 -4.43
CA ASN A 93 9.21 12.37 -5.41
C ASN A 93 8.73 13.74 -4.92
N GLN A 94 7.56 13.80 -4.29
CA GLN A 94 7.08 15.02 -3.64
C GLN A 94 8.04 15.50 -2.55
N ALA A 95 8.44 14.62 -1.64
CA ALA A 95 9.40 14.96 -0.59
C ALA A 95 10.78 15.37 -1.16
N LYS A 96 11.26 14.70 -2.21
CA LYS A 96 12.50 15.12 -2.91
C LYS A 96 12.36 16.51 -3.51
N ASN A 97 11.22 16.81 -4.14
CA ASN A 97 10.96 18.14 -4.71
C ASN A 97 10.86 19.22 -3.64
N ASP A 98 10.24 18.94 -2.49
CA ASP A 98 10.23 19.86 -1.35
C ASP A 98 11.66 20.15 -0.89
N LEU A 99 12.49 19.11 -0.78
CA LEU A 99 13.88 19.24 -0.35
C LEU A 99 14.74 20.11 -1.30
N LEU A 100 14.42 20.09 -2.60
CA LEU A 100 15.14 20.83 -3.63
C LEU A 100 14.66 22.28 -3.79
N ASN A 101 13.35 22.52 -3.59
CA ASN A 101 12.73 23.81 -3.94
C ASN A 101 12.51 24.73 -2.72
N GLN A 102 12.61 24.21 -1.49
CA GLN A 102 12.45 25.01 -0.28
C GLN A 102 13.79 25.61 0.15
N GLN A 103 14.01 26.87 -0.22
CA GLN A 103 15.29 27.58 -0.04
C GLN A 103 15.66 27.81 1.45
N GLU A 104 14.66 27.96 2.33
CA GLU A 104 14.84 28.22 3.77
C GLU A 104 14.11 27.18 4.63
N MET A 105 14.26 25.90 4.29
CA MET A 105 13.69 24.82 5.09
C MET A 105 14.51 24.58 6.38
N PRO A 106 13.87 24.54 7.57
CA PRO A 106 14.56 24.21 8.81
C PRO A 106 15.21 22.82 8.78
N GLU A 107 16.38 22.67 9.40
CA GLU A 107 17.15 21.42 9.35
C GLU A 107 16.38 20.23 9.95
N HIS A 108 15.51 20.48 10.94
CA HIS A 108 14.62 19.45 11.46
C HIS A 108 13.69 18.90 10.37
N ALA A 109 12.99 19.77 9.65
CA ALA A 109 12.10 19.37 8.56
C ALA A 109 12.88 18.65 7.45
N ALA A 110 14.02 19.22 7.04
CA ALA A 110 14.89 18.61 6.04
C ALA A 110 15.38 17.21 6.47
N GLY A 111 15.73 17.03 7.75
CA GLY A 111 16.10 15.76 8.34
C GLY A 111 14.97 14.73 8.30
N THR A 112 13.74 15.14 8.63
CA THR A 112 12.54 14.29 8.54
C THR A 112 12.30 13.84 7.09
N LEU A 113 12.37 14.76 6.12
CA LEU A 113 12.22 14.42 4.70
C LEU A 113 13.29 13.43 4.23
N ARG A 114 14.58 13.71 4.51
CA ARG A 114 15.69 12.82 4.13
C ARG A 114 15.52 11.42 4.72
N THR A 115 15.11 11.34 5.98
CA THR A 115 14.85 10.06 6.67
C THR A 115 13.71 9.29 6.02
N ALA A 116 12.58 9.94 5.74
CA ALA A 116 11.44 9.30 5.08
C ALA A 116 11.79 8.84 3.65
N ILE A 117 12.47 9.69 2.87
CA ILE A 117 12.94 9.35 1.51
C ILE A 117 13.88 8.15 1.54
N GLY A 118 14.84 8.13 2.48
CA GLY A 118 15.79 7.02 2.62
C GLY A 118 15.09 5.71 2.97
N LYS A 119 14.20 5.72 3.97
CA LYS A 119 13.41 4.54 4.36
C LYS A 119 12.54 4.03 3.21
N ALA A 120 11.84 4.93 2.53
CA ALA A 120 10.99 4.56 1.41
C ALA A 120 11.78 4.02 0.22
N GLY A 121 12.96 4.58 -0.07
CA GLY A 121 13.88 4.04 -1.07
C GLY A 121 14.31 2.61 -0.75
N LEU A 122 14.65 2.32 0.51
CA LEU A 122 15.00 0.97 0.94
C LEU A 122 13.81 -0.01 0.79
N LEU A 123 12.60 0.41 1.14
CA LEU A 123 11.39 -0.41 0.97
C LEU A 123 11.14 -0.71 -0.52
N LEU A 124 11.26 0.29 -1.40
CA LEU A 124 11.09 0.16 -2.86
C LEU A 124 12.14 -0.75 -3.49
N ASP A 125 13.42 -0.48 -3.22
CA ASP A 125 14.54 -1.08 -3.94
C ASP A 125 14.94 -2.44 -3.37
N ARG A 126 14.52 -2.77 -2.15
CA ARG A 126 14.86 -4.05 -1.51
C ARG A 126 13.64 -4.93 -1.29
N LYS A 127 12.71 -4.48 -0.46
CA LYS A 127 11.61 -5.35 0.00
C LYS A 127 10.56 -5.53 -1.09
N MET A 128 10.12 -4.46 -1.72
CA MET A 128 9.16 -4.53 -2.83
C MET A 128 9.76 -5.24 -4.05
N ALA A 129 11.03 -4.99 -4.38
CA ALA A 129 11.74 -5.73 -5.44
C ALA A 129 11.83 -7.23 -5.13
N LYS A 130 12.17 -7.61 -3.89
CA LYS A 130 12.18 -9.03 -3.49
C LYS A 130 10.79 -9.67 -3.55
N PHE A 131 9.74 -8.93 -3.17
CA PHE A 131 8.38 -9.45 -3.27
C PHE A 131 7.94 -9.65 -4.72
N GLU A 132 8.36 -8.77 -5.63
CA GLU A 132 8.15 -8.92 -7.07
C GLU A 132 8.76 -10.22 -7.62
N ASP A 133 10.00 -10.55 -7.19
CA ASP A 133 10.65 -11.81 -7.54
C ASP A 133 9.89 -13.03 -6.99
N LEU A 134 9.42 -12.96 -5.74
CA LEU A 134 8.61 -14.01 -5.13
C LEU A 134 7.28 -14.21 -5.87
N LEU A 135 6.61 -13.12 -6.24
CA LEU A 135 5.37 -13.18 -7.03
C LEU A 135 5.60 -13.76 -8.41
N LYS A 136 6.70 -13.39 -9.08
CA LYS A 136 7.07 -13.96 -10.37
C LYS A 136 7.27 -15.47 -10.27
N ASN A 137 7.99 -15.93 -9.24
CA ASN A 137 8.20 -17.36 -9.00
C ASN A 137 6.90 -18.10 -8.67
N HIS A 138 5.96 -17.47 -7.94
CA HIS A 138 4.65 -18.05 -7.66
C HIS A 138 3.78 -18.21 -8.92
N LEU A 139 3.82 -17.23 -9.82
CA LEU A 139 2.98 -17.17 -11.02
C LEU A 139 3.57 -17.93 -12.22
N ASP A 140 4.86 -18.28 -12.20
CA ASP A 140 5.49 -19.07 -13.24
C ASP A 140 5.24 -20.57 -13.04
N GLN A 141 4.26 -21.08 -13.80
CA GLN A 141 3.82 -22.48 -13.80
C GLN A 141 4.85 -23.47 -14.35
N ASN A 142 5.97 -22.99 -14.92
CA ASN A 142 7.03 -23.85 -15.48
C ASN A 142 8.22 -24.07 -14.51
N SER A 143 8.14 -23.57 -13.28
CA SER A 143 9.23 -23.71 -12.31
C SER A 143 9.23 -25.10 -11.66
N ASP A 144 10.10 -25.98 -12.14
CA ASP A 144 10.30 -27.36 -11.61
C ASP A 144 11.04 -27.38 -10.24
N VAL A 145 11.28 -26.21 -9.62
CA VAL A 145 12.01 -26.06 -8.35
C VAL A 145 11.34 -25.02 -7.45
N GLY A 146 10.81 -25.47 -6.30
CA GLY A 146 10.55 -24.61 -5.13
C GLY A 146 9.51 -23.51 -5.33
N GLN A 147 8.28 -23.89 -5.71
CA GLN A 147 7.16 -22.95 -5.87
C GLN A 147 6.88 -22.20 -4.55
N VAL A 148 6.83 -20.87 -4.64
CA VAL A 148 6.46 -20.00 -3.52
C VAL A 148 4.96 -20.17 -3.24
N ASN A 149 4.57 -20.41 -1.99
CA ASN A 149 3.15 -20.60 -1.64
C ASN A 149 2.46 -19.26 -1.36
N LEU A 150 1.13 -19.26 -1.41
CA LEU A 150 0.33 -18.08 -1.03
C LEU A 150 0.59 -17.65 0.42
N SER A 151 0.87 -18.60 1.32
CA SER A 151 1.26 -18.33 2.71
C SER A 151 2.59 -17.57 2.81
N ASP A 152 3.58 -17.93 1.99
CA ASP A 152 4.88 -17.24 1.91
C ASP A 152 4.71 -15.80 1.40
N LEU A 153 3.87 -15.61 0.37
CA LEU A 153 3.53 -14.29 -0.15
C LEU A 153 2.81 -13.44 0.90
N SER A 154 1.83 -14.01 1.59
CA SER A 154 1.08 -13.33 2.65
C SER A 154 1.99 -12.89 3.80
N GLY A 155 2.87 -13.78 4.26
CA GLY A 155 3.84 -13.47 5.31
C GLY A 155 4.80 -12.35 4.90
N TYR A 156 5.32 -12.38 3.67
CA TYR A 156 6.21 -11.34 3.18
C TYR A 156 5.48 -10.00 2.98
N TRP A 157 4.26 -10.03 2.46
CA TRP A 157 3.42 -8.84 2.29
C TRP A 157 3.09 -8.17 3.63
N ALA A 158 2.88 -8.95 4.70
CA ALA A 158 2.69 -8.41 6.05
C ALA A 158 3.91 -7.58 6.50
N LEU A 159 5.13 -8.00 6.18
CA LEU A 159 6.34 -7.24 6.49
C LEU A 159 6.41 -5.92 5.71
N ILE A 160 6.06 -5.93 4.42
CA ILE A 160 5.96 -4.70 3.61
C ILE A 160 4.89 -3.77 4.18
N SER A 161 3.74 -4.32 4.56
CA SER A 161 2.60 -3.56 5.07
C SER A 161 2.91 -2.86 6.39
N ILE A 162 3.69 -3.48 7.27
CA ILE A 162 4.17 -2.86 8.52
C ILE A 162 5.02 -1.63 8.19
N GLU A 163 6.00 -1.76 7.29
CA GLU A 163 6.86 -0.63 6.91
C GLU A 163 6.11 0.46 6.15
N LEU A 164 5.13 0.10 5.31
CA LEU A 164 4.25 1.07 4.65
C LEU A 164 3.46 1.89 5.68
N LYS A 165 2.96 1.26 6.74
CA LYS A 165 2.24 1.96 7.81
C LYS A 165 3.14 2.95 8.55
N GLU A 166 4.38 2.56 8.84
CA GLU A 166 5.36 3.46 9.44
C GLU A 166 5.69 4.64 8.51
N LEU A 167 5.89 4.38 7.22
CA LEU A 167 6.13 5.42 6.22
C LEU A 167 4.93 6.35 6.05
N GLU A 168 3.71 5.83 6.11
CA GLU A 168 2.50 6.66 6.07
C GLU A 168 2.50 7.67 7.22
N ALA A 169 2.86 7.27 8.44
CA ALA A 169 2.98 8.18 9.56
C ALA A 169 4.06 9.25 9.31
N ASN A 170 5.22 8.87 8.76
CA ASN A 170 6.28 9.82 8.42
C ASN A 170 5.83 10.82 7.33
N PHE A 171 5.11 10.38 6.31
CA PHE A 171 4.62 11.27 5.24
C PHE A 171 3.45 12.14 5.70
N ARG A 172 2.62 11.69 6.66
CA ARG A 172 1.64 12.55 7.33
C ARG A 172 2.31 13.68 8.08
N GLU A 173 3.39 13.38 8.81
CA GLU A 173 4.18 14.41 9.51
C GLU A 173 4.80 15.40 8.52
N ILE A 174 5.37 14.92 7.41
CA ILE A 174 5.89 15.80 6.35
C ILE A 174 4.79 16.69 5.78
N ASN A 175 3.59 16.15 5.56
CA ASN A 175 2.47 16.95 5.08
C ASN A 175 2.02 18.00 6.10
N PHE A 176 2.01 17.65 7.39
CA PHE A 176 1.74 18.60 8.47
C PHE A 176 2.79 19.72 8.49
N LEU A 177 4.08 19.39 8.39
CA LEU A 177 5.13 20.40 8.27
C LEU A 177 4.91 21.30 7.06
N ARG A 178 4.54 20.73 5.90
CA ARG A 178 4.23 21.49 4.68
C ARG A 178 3.09 22.49 4.89
N GLU A 179 2.02 22.07 5.55
CA GLU A 179 0.85 22.91 5.90
C GLU A 179 1.22 24.04 6.89
N ASN A 180 2.21 23.81 7.75
CA ASN A 180 2.73 24.79 8.71
C ASN A 180 3.96 25.56 8.18
N HIS A 181 4.13 25.65 6.85
CA HIS A 181 5.27 26.36 6.23
C HIS A 181 6.64 25.90 6.74
N TRP A 182 6.77 24.60 7.02
CA TRP A 182 7.95 23.93 7.57
C TRP A 182 8.36 24.38 8.97
N ALA A 183 7.55 25.20 9.63
CA ALA A 183 7.78 25.60 11.01
C ALA A 183 7.46 24.45 11.96
N LEU A 184 8.30 24.31 12.98
CA LEU A 184 7.95 23.50 14.14
C LEU A 184 6.80 24.20 14.86
N SER A 185 5.69 23.50 15.07
CA SER A 185 4.74 23.91 16.10
C SER A 185 5.53 23.88 17.41
N GLU A 186 5.87 25.06 17.93
CA GLU A 186 6.56 25.17 19.21
C GLU A 186 5.71 24.39 20.22
N PRO A 187 6.22 23.32 20.86
CA PRO A 187 5.47 22.67 21.92
C PRO A 187 5.37 23.74 22.99
N GLU A 188 4.18 24.34 23.14
CA GLU A 188 3.82 25.32 24.16
C GLU A 188 4.68 25.04 25.39
N SER A 189 5.74 25.85 25.53
CA SER A 189 6.68 25.67 26.62
C SER A 189 5.81 25.75 27.86
N ARG A 190 5.75 24.66 28.63
CA ARG A 190 5.16 24.66 29.96
C ARG A 190 5.87 25.75 30.75
N SER A 191 5.30 26.96 30.70
CA SER A 191 5.57 28.02 31.65
C SER A 191 4.92 27.55 32.94
N VAL A 192 5.61 26.63 33.64
CA VAL A 192 5.37 26.40 35.05
C VAL A 192 5.91 27.66 35.74
N ARG A 193 5.00 28.60 35.91
CA ARG A 193 5.19 29.78 36.74
C ARG A 193 5.09 29.40 38.21
#